data_AF-A0A7Y6CU43-F1
#
_entry.id   AF-A0A7Y6CU43-F1
#
_cell.length_a   1.000
_cell.length_b   1.000
_cell.length_c   1.000
_cell.angle_alpha   90.00
_cell.angle_beta   90.00
_cell.angle_gamma   90.00
#
_symmetry.space_group_name_H-M   'P 1'
#
loop_
_entity.id
_entity.type
_entity.pdbx_description
1 polymer ?
#
loop_
_entity_poly.entity_id
_entity_poly.type
_entity_poly.pdbx_seq_one_letter_code
_entity_poly.pdbx_strand_id
1 'polypeptide(L)'
;MKLDFLFRGTPGHPLHPPLTDATIGIYTFATVAALLSKLGIAEEKSATAWTLALIVGLVVTAPTALTGFADWLQIQRGTSLWRTATAHMLAMLTATAFFLVAIGAGYSDGSDGVVTDGAFILTLIGFGALTLGGWLGGTVVFHYGMRVLNLVEEPASRASSPIPHPEEEAAET
;
A
#
# COMPACT_ATOMS: atom_id res chain seq x y z
N MET A 1 22.44 -10.45 13.09
CA MET A 1 21.27 -9.86 12.42
C MET A 1 20.45 -9.11 13.45
N LYS A 2 20.09 -7.86 13.17
CA LYS A 2 19.20 -7.09 14.04
C LYS A 2 17.79 -7.68 13.90
N LEU A 3 17.05 -7.76 15.01
CA LEU A 3 15.71 -8.37 15.04
C LEU A 3 14.68 -7.58 14.22
N ASP A 4 14.93 -6.30 13.99
CA ASP A 4 14.06 -5.40 13.23
C ASP A 4 14.04 -5.68 11.72
N PHE A 5 15.08 -6.31 11.19
CA PHE A 5 15.13 -6.74 9.79
C PHE A 5 13.99 -7.69 9.42
N LEU A 6 13.47 -8.47 10.37
CA LEU A 6 12.39 -9.43 10.13
C LEU A 6 11.06 -8.76 9.73
N PHE A 7 10.84 -7.52 10.17
CA PHE A 7 9.57 -6.82 9.95
C PHE A 7 9.72 -5.45 9.28
N ARG A 8 10.94 -4.94 9.11
CA ARG A 8 11.22 -3.72 8.32
C ARG A 8 11.90 -4.02 7.00
N GLY A 9 12.67 -5.11 6.92
CA GLY A 9 13.61 -5.38 5.82
C GLY A 9 14.98 -4.77 6.07
N THR A 10 15.98 -5.23 5.33
CA THR A 10 17.36 -4.75 5.42
C THR A 10 17.52 -3.36 4.79
N PRO A 11 18.61 -2.63 5.09
CA PRO A 11 18.99 -1.43 4.35
C PRO A 11 18.88 -1.64 2.82
N GLY A 12 18.32 -0.65 2.13
CA GLY A 12 18.09 -0.70 0.68
C GLY A 12 17.00 -1.68 0.20
N HIS A 13 16.50 -2.56 1.08
CA HIS A 13 15.47 -3.56 0.75
C HIS A 13 14.35 -3.57 1.81
N PRO A 14 13.62 -2.45 1.98
CA PRO A 14 12.49 -2.38 2.89
C PRO A 14 11.35 -3.32 2.48
N LEU A 15 10.65 -3.89 3.46
CA LEU A 15 9.49 -4.76 3.23
C LEU A 15 8.23 -4.00 2.81
N HIS A 16 8.09 -2.73 3.24
CA HIS A 16 6.88 -1.95 2.98
C HIS A 16 6.62 -1.68 1.48
N PRO A 17 7.59 -1.20 0.68
CA PRO A 17 7.36 -0.90 -0.74
C PRO A 17 6.83 -2.06 -1.60
N PRO A 18 7.41 -3.28 -1.61
CA PRO A 18 6.86 -4.38 -2.42
C PRO A 18 5.45 -4.80 -1.96
N LEU A 19 5.14 -4.66 -0.67
CA LEU A 19 3.79 -4.88 -0.14
C LEU A 19 2.80 -3.78 -0.58
N THR A 20 3.26 -2.53 -0.69
CA THR A 20 2.45 -1.45 -1.26
C THR A 20 2.17 -1.67 -2.74
N ASP A 21 3.11 -2.17 -3.54
CA ASP A 21 2.90 -2.48 -4.96
C ASP A 21 1.77 -3.51 -5.14
N ALA A 22 1.82 -4.59 -4.35
CA ALA A 22 0.75 -5.59 -4.32
C ALA A 22 -0.59 -4.97 -3.90
N THR A 23 -0.61 -4.22 -2.81
CA THR A 23 -1.82 -3.60 -2.26
C THR A 23 -2.47 -2.62 -3.25
N ILE A 24 -1.67 -1.71 -3.83
CA ILE A 24 -2.14 -0.73 -4.82
C ILE A 24 -2.63 -1.44 -6.07
N GLY A 25 -1.90 -2.44 -6.57
CA GLY A 25 -2.31 -3.23 -7.73
C GLY A 25 -3.65 -3.93 -7.52
N ILE A 26 -3.84 -4.58 -6.37
CA ILE A 26 -5.08 -5.29 -6.04
C ILE A 26 -6.27 -4.33 -5.96
N TYR A 27 -6.14 -3.20 -5.25
CA TYR A 27 -7.24 -2.23 -5.15
C TYR A 27 -7.52 -1.51 -6.48
N THR A 28 -6.49 -1.25 -7.28
CA THR A 28 -6.67 -0.74 -8.65
C THR A 28 -7.50 -1.72 -9.47
N PHE A 29 -7.17 -3.02 -9.41
CA PHE A 29 -7.95 -4.05 -10.09
C PHE A 29 -9.37 -4.15 -9.54
N ALA A 30 -9.57 -4.07 -8.22
CA ALA A 30 -10.89 -4.05 -7.61
C ALA A 30 -11.74 -2.89 -8.17
N THR A 31 -11.17 -1.68 -8.24
CA THR A 31 -11.86 -0.52 -8.81
C THR A 31 -12.21 -0.70 -10.29
N VAL A 32 -11.29 -1.27 -11.08
CA VAL A 32 -11.56 -1.61 -12.49
C VAL A 32 -12.68 -2.66 -12.60
N ALA A 33 -12.64 -3.72 -11.80
CA ALA A 33 -13.67 -4.77 -11.80
C ALA A 33 -15.05 -4.20 -11.43
N ALA A 34 -15.11 -3.29 -10.45
CA ALA A 34 -16.35 -2.59 -10.10
C ALA A 34 -16.89 -1.75 -11.27
N LEU A 35 -16.00 -1.04 -11.97
CA LEU A 35 -16.37 -0.25 -13.15
C LEU A 35 -16.87 -1.15 -14.29
N LEU A 36 -16.19 -2.26 -14.57
CA LEU A 36 -16.60 -3.21 -15.60
C LEU A 36 -17.98 -3.80 -15.32
N SER A 37 -18.27 -4.13 -14.05
CA SER A 37 -19.60 -4.55 -13.61
C SER A 37 -20.65 -3.46 -13.92
N LYS A 38 -20.37 -2.20 -13.57
CA LYS A 38 -21.28 -1.06 -13.87
C LYS A 38 -21.48 -0.78 -15.36
N LEU A 39 -20.53 -1.13 -16.20
CA LEU A 39 -20.62 -1.01 -17.65
C LEU A 39 -21.30 -2.22 -18.33
N GLY A 40 -21.74 -3.22 -17.56
CA GLY A 40 -22.31 -4.47 -18.09
C GLY A 40 -21.28 -5.37 -18.77
N ILE A 41 -19.98 -5.14 -18.55
CA ILE A 41 -18.90 -5.94 -19.14
C ILE A 41 -18.58 -7.09 -18.21
N ALA A 42 -18.90 -8.30 -18.65
CA ALA A 42 -18.75 -9.52 -17.86
C ALA A 42 -19.35 -9.38 -16.45
N GLU A 43 -20.53 -8.75 -16.36
CA GLU A 43 -21.13 -8.18 -15.14
C GLU A 43 -20.96 -9.03 -13.88
N GLU A 44 -21.48 -10.26 -13.87
CA GLU A 44 -21.39 -11.17 -12.72
C GLU A 44 -19.94 -11.54 -12.36
N LYS A 45 -19.09 -11.78 -13.38
CA LYS A 45 -17.68 -12.13 -13.19
C LYS A 45 -16.88 -10.93 -12.67
N SER A 46 -17.19 -9.73 -13.15
CA SER A 46 -16.59 -8.47 -12.74
C SER A 46 -16.99 -8.12 -11.30
N ALA A 47 -18.25 -8.34 -10.91
CA ALA A 47 -18.68 -8.19 -9.52
C ALA A 47 -18.02 -9.20 -8.58
N THR A 48 -17.95 -10.48 -8.99
CA THR A 48 -17.22 -11.51 -8.24
C THR A 48 -15.74 -11.15 -8.09
N ALA A 49 -15.11 -10.66 -9.16
CA ALA A 49 -13.71 -10.23 -9.14
C ALA A 49 -13.49 -9.03 -8.22
N TRP A 50 -14.40 -8.05 -8.20
CA TRP A 50 -14.38 -6.94 -7.26
C TRP A 50 -14.43 -7.43 -5.80
N THR A 51 -15.37 -8.33 -5.48
CA THR A 51 -15.53 -8.93 -4.14
C THR A 51 -14.23 -9.61 -3.69
N LEU A 52 -13.69 -10.51 -4.53
CA LEU A 52 -12.45 -11.24 -4.22
C LEU A 52 -11.25 -10.29 -4.09
N ALA A 53 -11.14 -9.30 -4.97
CA ALA A 53 -10.04 -8.35 -4.94
C ALA A 53 -10.09 -7.48 -3.68
N LEU A 54 -11.27 -7.02 -3.22
CA LEU A 54 -11.37 -6.28 -1.96
C LEU A 54 -10.96 -7.14 -0.76
N ILE A 55 -11.39 -8.40 -0.70
CA ILE A 55 -11.02 -9.31 0.39
C ILE A 55 -9.50 -9.56 0.40
N VAL A 56 -8.93 -9.94 -0.74
CA VAL A 56 -7.49 -10.20 -0.86
C VAL A 56 -6.69 -8.91 -0.58
N GLY A 57 -7.15 -7.77 -1.09
CA GLY A 57 -6.53 -6.47 -0.86
C GLY A 57 -6.50 -6.10 0.62
N LEU A 58 -7.59 -6.35 1.35
CA LEU A 58 -7.65 -6.12 2.80
C LEU A 58 -6.72 -7.04 3.59
N VAL A 59 -6.60 -8.31 3.18
CA VAL A 59 -5.64 -9.25 3.77
C VAL A 59 -4.20 -8.79 3.55
N VAL A 60 -3.85 -8.35 2.33
CA VAL A 60 -2.50 -7.84 2.00
C VAL A 60 -2.24 -6.46 2.62
N THR A 61 -3.27 -5.66 2.85
CA THR A 61 -3.16 -4.37 3.54
C THR A 61 -2.66 -4.53 4.97
N ALA A 62 -3.00 -5.61 5.67
CA ALA A 62 -2.56 -5.83 7.04
C ALA A 62 -1.01 -5.87 7.19
N PRO A 63 -0.25 -6.75 6.50
CA PRO A 63 1.21 -6.71 6.55
C PRO A 63 1.79 -5.43 5.95
N THR A 64 1.15 -4.84 4.93
CA THR A 64 1.57 -3.55 4.35
C THR A 64 1.54 -2.44 5.40
N ALA A 65 0.43 -2.31 6.13
CA ALA A 65 0.27 -1.29 7.16
C ALA A 65 1.20 -1.54 8.36
N LEU A 66 1.41 -2.80 8.76
CA LEU A 66 2.29 -3.15 9.87
C LEU A 66 3.76 -2.80 9.58
N THR A 67 4.25 -3.15 8.40
CA THR A 67 5.62 -2.84 7.97
C THR A 67 5.84 -1.33 7.84
N GLY A 68 4.89 -0.59 7.26
CA GLY A 68 4.94 0.87 7.16
C GLY A 68 4.84 1.57 8.51
N PHE A 69 4.03 1.04 9.44
CA PHE A 69 3.94 1.56 10.81
C PHE A 69 5.24 1.34 11.59
N ALA A 70 5.90 0.20 11.41
CA ALA A 70 7.20 -0.07 12.02
C ALA A 70 8.27 0.94 11.56
N ASP A 71 8.26 1.33 10.28
CA ASP A 71 9.13 2.39 9.76
C ASP A 71 8.73 3.78 10.28
N TRP A 72 7.43 4.09 10.35
CA TRP A 72 6.92 5.36 10.89
C TRP A 72 7.36 5.60 12.35
N LEU A 73 7.42 4.54 13.17
CA LEU A 73 7.87 4.62 14.57
C LEU A 73 9.31 5.11 14.73
N GLN A 74 10.15 5.00 13.70
CA GLN A 74 11.54 5.47 13.71
C GLN A 74 11.68 6.95 13.35
N ILE A 75 10.62 7.57 12.82
CA ILE A 75 10.70 8.96 12.38
C ILE A 75 10.66 9.90 13.58
N GLN A 76 11.63 10.82 13.66
CA GLN A 76 11.63 11.88 14.65
C GLN A 76 10.35 12.73 14.56
N ARG A 77 9.57 12.74 15.65
CA ARG A 77 8.29 13.47 15.75
C ARG A 77 8.45 14.96 15.48
N GLY A 78 7.44 15.54 14.85
CA GLY A 78 7.36 16.99 14.59
C GLY A 78 8.10 17.48 13.35
N THR A 79 8.97 16.65 12.75
CA THR A 79 9.66 16.95 11.48
C THR A 79 8.69 16.98 10.29
N SER A 80 9.09 17.61 9.18
CA SER A 80 8.30 17.62 7.93
C SER A 80 8.08 16.21 7.37
N LEU A 81 9.10 15.34 7.47
CA LEU A 81 8.99 13.92 7.13
C LEU A 81 7.91 13.25 8.00
N TRP A 82 7.94 13.43 9.32
CA TRP A 82 6.94 12.84 10.22
C TRP A 82 5.52 13.30 9.90
N ARG A 83 5.32 14.60 9.63
CA ARG A 83 4.00 15.14 9.26
C ARG A 83 3.50 14.54 7.95
N THR A 84 4.37 14.42 6.95
CA THR A 84 4.01 13.86 5.64
C THR A 84 3.73 12.37 5.72
N ALA A 85 4.57 11.61 6.45
CA ALA A 85 4.35 10.18 6.69
C ALA A 85 3.07 9.91 7.51
N THR A 86 2.76 10.79 8.46
CA THR A 86 1.49 10.71 9.22
C THR A 86 0.29 11.02 8.31
N ALA A 87 0.38 12.03 7.44
CA ALA A 87 -0.67 12.34 6.47
C ALA A 87 -0.89 11.18 5.47
N HIS A 88 0.20 10.58 4.99
CA HIS A 88 0.17 9.36 4.19
C HIS A 88 -0.59 8.24 4.92
N MET A 89 -0.18 7.91 6.16
CA MET A 89 -0.83 6.88 6.97
C MET A 89 -2.32 7.15 7.16
N LEU A 90 -2.72 8.39 7.47
CA LEU A 90 -4.13 8.76 7.63
C LEU A 90 -4.92 8.61 6.32
N ALA A 91 -4.33 8.96 5.17
CA ALA A 91 -4.94 8.72 3.87
C ALA A 91 -5.13 7.22 3.59
N MET A 92 -4.15 6.38 3.97
CA MET A 92 -4.25 4.92 3.82
C MET A 92 -5.29 4.31 4.74
N LEU A 93 -5.36 4.73 6.00
CA LEU A 93 -6.43 4.30 6.92
C LEU A 93 -7.82 4.70 6.42
N THR A 94 -7.93 5.90 5.84
CA THR A 94 -9.18 6.36 5.22
C THR A 94 -9.55 5.49 4.03
N ALA A 95 -8.61 5.21 3.12
CA ALA A 95 -8.83 4.31 1.98
C ALA A 95 -9.29 2.92 2.43
N THR A 96 -8.58 2.32 3.39
CA THR A 96 -8.91 1.02 3.97
C THR A 96 -10.30 1.01 4.60
N ALA A 97 -10.68 2.06 5.34
CA ALA A 97 -12.02 2.17 5.92
C ALA A 97 -13.11 2.19 4.82
N PHE A 98 -12.91 2.94 3.74
CA PHE A 98 -13.84 2.95 2.61
C PHE A 98 -13.95 1.60 1.92
N PHE A 99 -12.82 0.89 1.70
CA PHE A 99 -12.86 -0.46 1.13
C PHE A 99 -13.54 -1.47 2.06
N LEU A 100 -13.32 -1.38 3.38
CA LEU A 100 -14.01 -2.20 4.38
C LEU A 100 -15.52 -1.97 4.37
N VAL A 101 -15.96 -0.72 4.33
CA VAL A 101 -17.38 -0.38 4.27
C VAL A 101 -17.98 -0.80 2.92
N ALA A 102 -17.25 -0.63 1.81
CA ALA A 102 -17.69 -1.04 0.49
C ALA A 102 -17.96 -2.55 0.42
N ILE A 103 -17.00 -3.38 0.86
CA ILE A 103 -17.19 -4.82 0.89
C ILE A 103 -18.22 -5.23 1.95
N GLY A 104 -18.22 -4.62 3.14
CA GLY A 104 -19.17 -4.95 4.20
C GLY A 104 -20.63 -4.68 3.80
N ALA A 105 -20.88 -3.60 3.06
CA ALA A 105 -22.20 -3.25 2.56
C ALA A 105 -22.58 -3.98 1.26
N GLY A 106 -21.59 -4.36 0.43
CA GLY A 106 -21.82 -4.92 -0.91
C GLY A 106 -21.46 -6.40 -1.07
N TYR A 107 -21.05 -7.11 -0.02
CA TYR A 107 -20.57 -8.50 -0.12
C TYR A 107 -21.64 -9.47 -0.65
N SER A 108 -22.88 -9.37 -0.15
CA SER A 108 -23.96 -10.25 -0.58
C SER A 108 -24.28 -10.02 -2.06
N ASP A 109 -24.57 -8.78 -2.44
CA ASP A 109 -24.88 -8.41 -3.82
C ASP A 109 -23.72 -8.76 -4.76
N GLY A 110 -22.49 -8.48 -4.34
CA GLY A 110 -21.29 -8.77 -5.12
C GLY A 110 -21.04 -10.27 -5.31
N SER A 111 -21.50 -11.11 -4.37
CA SER A 111 -21.49 -12.56 -4.50
C SER A 111 -22.60 -13.07 -5.42
N ASP A 112 -23.70 -12.32 -5.52
CA ASP A 112 -24.82 -12.56 -6.43
C ASP A 112 -24.60 -11.89 -7.81
N GLY A 113 -23.41 -11.35 -8.07
CA GLY A 113 -23.01 -10.81 -9.37
C GLY A 113 -23.29 -9.31 -9.59
N VAL A 114 -23.62 -8.57 -8.54
CA VAL A 114 -24.02 -7.15 -8.64
C VAL A 114 -23.15 -6.26 -7.75
N VAL A 115 -22.54 -5.22 -8.32
CA VAL A 115 -21.95 -4.13 -7.53
C VAL A 115 -23.00 -3.03 -7.36
N THR A 116 -23.47 -2.77 -6.14
CA THR A 116 -24.44 -1.71 -5.88
C THR A 116 -23.85 -0.31 -6.11
N ASP A 117 -24.68 0.71 -6.36
CA ASP A 117 -24.21 2.09 -6.54
C ASP A 117 -23.44 2.60 -5.31
N GLY A 118 -23.93 2.27 -4.11
CA GLY A 118 -23.25 2.61 -2.86
C GLY A 118 -21.87 1.97 -2.75
N ALA A 119 -21.77 0.66 -2.99
CA ALA A 119 -20.49 -0.04 -2.95
C ALA A 119 -19.51 0.47 -4.01
N PHE A 120 -20.00 0.81 -5.20
CA PHE A 120 -19.20 1.41 -6.27
C PHE A 120 -18.66 2.79 -5.87
N ILE A 121 -19.51 3.69 -5.36
CA ILE A 121 -19.10 5.02 -4.91
C ILE A 121 -18.07 4.93 -3.78
N LEU A 122 -18.29 4.07 -2.78
CA LEU A 122 -17.35 3.84 -1.69
C LEU A 122 -16.00 3.30 -2.21
N THR A 123 -16.02 2.39 -3.20
CA THR A 123 -14.81 1.89 -3.86
C THR A 123 -14.05 3.02 -4.56
N LEU A 124 -14.74 3.92 -5.27
CA LEU A 124 -14.12 5.07 -5.93
C LEU A 124 -13.51 6.06 -4.92
N ILE A 125 -14.21 6.34 -3.80
CA ILE A 125 -13.68 7.23 -2.75
C ILE A 125 -12.46 6.59 -2.09
N GLY A 126 -12.52 5.30 -1.78
CA GLY A 126 -11.38 4.53 -1.25
C GLY A 126 -10.19 4.58 -2.20
N PHE A 127 -10.42 4.40 -3.50
CA PHE A 127 -9.38 4.49 -4.52
C PHE A 127 -8.79 5.91 -4.68
N GLY A 128 -9.63 6.94 -4.55
CA GLY A 128 -9.16 8.32 -4.53
C GLY A 128 -8.25 8.61 -3.33
N ALA A 129 -8.64 8.16 -2.12
CA ALA A 129 -7.80 8.26 -0.92
C ALA A 129 -6.51 7.45 -1.05
N LEU A 130 -6.59 6.25 -1.65
CA LEU A 130 -5.42 5.42 -1.98
C LEU A 130 -4.44 6.16 -2.88
N THR A 131 -4.94 6.79 -3.95
CA THR A 131 -4.13 7.56 -4.89
C THR A 131 -3.44 8.74 -4.22
N LEU A 132 -4.19 9.50 -3.39
CA LEU A 132 -3.63 10.61 -2.61
C LEU A 132 -2.54 10.15 -1.66
N GLY A 133 -2.79 9.08 -0.90
CA GLY A 133 -1.76 8.57 -0.01
C GLY A 133 -0.57 7.96 -0.76
N GLY A 134 -0.76 7.34 -1.92
CA GLY A 134 0.34 6.93 -2.80
C GLY A 134 1.24 8.11 -3.19
N TRP A 135 0.67 9.26 -3.54
CA TRP A 135 1.42 10.49 -3.80
C TRP A 135 2.21 10.97 -2.57
N LEU A 136 1.58 10.96 -1.39
CA LEU A 136 2.26 11.31 -0.13
C LEU A 136 3.38 10.31 0.22
N GLY A 137 3.17 9.02 -0.04
CA GLY A 137 4.19 7.98 0.12
C GLY A 137 5.36 8.18 -0.83
N GLY A 138 5.09 8.56 -2.08
CA GLY A 138 6.12 9.00 -3.02
C GLY A 138 6.89 10.22 -2.51
N THR A 139 6.24 11.16 -1.83
CA THR A 139 6.95 12.29 -1.19
C THR A 139 7.84 11.80 -0.05
N VAL A 140 7.37 10.86 0.78
CA VAL A 140 8.18 10.25 1.86
C VAL A 140 9.46 9.61 1.32
N VAL A 141 9.37 8.84 0.24
CA VAL A 141 10.51 8.11 -0.32
C VAL A 141 11.37 9.00 -1.22
N PHE A 142 10.79 9.66 -2.22
CA PHE A 142 11.54 10.34 -3.27
C PHE A 142 11.91 11.80 -2.93
N HIS A 143 11.16 12.46 -2.04
CA HIS A 143 11.51 13.82 -1.61
C HIS A 143 12.35 13.81 -0.34
N TYR A 144 11.97 13.00 0.65
CA TYR A 144 12.66 12.95 1.94
C TYR A 144 13.69 11.83 2.06
N GLY A 145 13.80 10.92 1.08
CA GLY A 145 14.83 9.88 1.05
C GLY A 145 14.67 8.80 2.12
N MET A 146 13.47 8.64 2.70
CA MET A 146 13.26 7.66 3.76
C MET A 146 13.57 6.24 3.26
N ARG A 147 14.49 5.54 3.92
CA ARG A 147 14.93 4.17 3.58
C ARG A 147 15.57 4.06 2.19
N VAL A 148 16.08 5.16 1.63
CA VAL A 148 16.82 5.21 0.37
C VAL A 148 18.32 5.36 0.65
N LEU A 149 19.14 4.47 0.10
CA LEU A 149 20.59 4.57 0.18
C LEU A 149 21.12 5.32 -1.05
N ASN A 150 21.83 6.44 -0.84
CA ASN A 150 22.43 7.24 -1.91
C ASN A 150 23.83 6.71 -2.33
N LEU A 151 24.00 5.39 -2.42
CA LEU A 151 25.26 4.71 -2.74
C LEU A 151 25.36 4.42 -4.25
N VAL A 152 25.35 5.47 -5.07
CA VAL A 152 25.20 5.37 -6.54
C VAL A 152 26.35 4.62 -7.24
N GLU A 153 27.55 4.65 -6.66
CA GLU A 153 28.74 3.99 -7.21
C GLU A 153 28.93 2.56 -6.69
N GLU A 154 28.01 2.04 -5.86
CA GLU A 154 28.12 0.70 -5.31
C GLU A 154 27.96 -0.36 -6.41
N PRO A 155 28.89 -1.34 -6.52
CA PRO A 155 28.78 -2.38 -7.53
C PRO A 155 27.45 -3.14 -7.41
N ALA A 156 26.81 -3.45 -8.54
CA ALA A 156 25.50 -4.10 -8.57
C ALA A 156 25.46 -5.43 -7.78
N SER A 157 26.56 -6.20 -7.77
CA SER A 157 26.68 -7.43 -6.99
C SER A 157 26.59 -7.20 -5.48
N ARG A 158 27.00 -6.01 -5.02
CA ARG A 158 27.00 -5.61 -3.62
C ARG A 158 25.64 -4.99 -3.25
N ALA A 159 25.15 -4.06 -4.08
CA ALA A 159 23.84 -3.41 -3.90
C ALA A 159 22.64 -4.37 -3.97
N SER A 160 22.76 -5.52 -4.65
CA SER A 160 21.70 -6.55 -4.72
C SER A 160 21.90 -7.72 -3.74
N SER A 161 22.89 -7.62 -2.86
CA SER A 161 23.14 -8.64 -1.84
C SER A 161 21.97 -8.69 -0.84
N PRO A 162 21.46 -9.88 -0.49
CA PRO A 162 20.48 -10.02 0.59
C PRO A 162 21.11 -9.84 1.98
N ILE A 163 22.45 -9.76 2.06
CA ILE A 163 23.20 -9.54 3.28
C ILE A 163 23.65 -8.09 3.29
N PRO A 164 23.21 -7.27 4.28
CA PRO A 164 23.58 -5.87 4.32
C PRO A 164 25.06 -5.69 4.68
N HIS A 165 25.68 -4.69 4.07
CA HIS A 165 27.06 -4.29 4.34
C HIS A 165 27.14 -3.15 5.35
N PRO A 166 28.27 -2.99 6.09
CA PRO A 166 28.41 -1.93 7.09
C PRO A 166 28.17 -0.52 6.56
N GLU A 167 28.52 -0.25 5.29
CA GLU A 167 28.31 1.05 4.65
C GLU A 167 26.81 1.31 4.38
N GLU A 168 26.03 0.28 4.04
CA GLU A 168 24.58 0.38 3.85
C GLU A 168 23.86 0.63 5.17
N GLU A 169 24.27 -0.06 6.24
CA GLU A 169 23.76 0.21 7.60
C GLU A 169 24.11 1.61 8.10
N ALA A 170 25.24 2.16 7.69
CA ALA A 170 25.66 3.53 8.04
C ALA A 170 24.96 4.60 7.19
N ALA A 171 24.60 4.28 5.96
CA ALA A 171 23.91 5.18 5.03
C ALA A 171 22.40 5.25 5.29
N GLU A 172 21.83 4.23 5.94
CA GLU A 172 20.43 4.21 6.34
C GLU A 172 20.17 5.26 7.44
N THR A 173 19.49 6.34 7.05
CA THR A 173 19.07 7.45 7.93
C THR A 173 17.56 7.53 8.06
#